data_AF-A0A2U1LS43-F1
#
_entry.id   AF-A0A2U1LS43-F1
#
_cell.length_a   1.000
_cell.length_b   1.000
_cell.length_c   1.000
_cell.angle_alpha   90.00
_cell.angle_beta   90.00
_cell.angle_gamma   90.00
#
_symmetry.space_group_name_H-M   'P 1'
#
loop_
_entity.id
_entity.type
_entity.pdbx_description
1 polymer ?
#
loop_
_entity_poly.entity_id
_entity_poly.type
_entity_poly.pdbx_seq_one_letter_code
_entity_poly.pdbx_strand_id
1 'polypeptide(L)'
;MEIESKKVRSVVNEDRLSALPDELIHQILSCLDTKCAVQTSLLSSRWNLIWKSMHCLDFSSSEFDNLHKFSKFVTHVLSHRNHQVEVASVKLHFHGAASQAFMRKIANYAFSHNVQELTVVSSCPKKNHEFPPCFFSSQTLKQLSLSFYLFAPCVTPKTPWDFPALTTLDLFDTMLCDDDRESFDPFSKCVNLTNLILRRVTVHAKVFDIIAPQVTKLVLIDCRHSQIVNVIAPQLENLTVTDSPINYMKAPLRLSYLCYSSYSGDLYPQWFKDCFQSLNELHKEKHAQDIINTLQELRSAKRLTLNRGIVECISSHPDLISHIPSPFNNLISLTINSNKTDRPIAHKLKMTTEAREFLLESSPSATFIIEPQHTKAMKAKRAREKKRAKLLADIESDMKELQASVEKENMLFVERKQALESRKAAFENLSAELKLLTKNKMIQSEPESYQIKDVTAGLRTQIRACSGELKGLFDQANEGSIAIFRKKKRIKLYLKDLPKLQRAKLEERYSHQLEEAETLISSLDSTCQDVNTYLIKIMEEHVEDNSENFSTLQDVSSHKLPPASQPKFSSAAILLNFKMLNVRLTYPPPRVSILCHKPEPSTHPGLLMIVKTNWVHARYHEEG
;
A
#
# COMPACT_ATOMS: atom_id res chain seq x y z
N MET A 1 2.11 59.50 -43.28
CA MET A 1 2.65 58.79 -42.11
C MET A 1 1.64 57.71 -41.77
N GLU A 2 1.81 56.54 -42.39
CA GLU A 2 0.97 55.36 -42.18
C GLU A 2 1.36 54.74 -40.83
N ILE A 3 0.37 54.46 -39.99
CA ILE A 3 0.56 53.63 -38.80
C ILE A 3 0.21 52.20 -39.22
N GLU A 4 1.25 51.43 -39.55
CA GLU A 4 1.14 50.00 -39.79
C GLU A 4 0.60 49.30 -38.53
N SER A 5 -0.59 48.71 -38.66
CA SER A 5 -1.10 47.74 -37.71
C SER A 5 -0.26 46.46 -37.79
N LYS A 6 0.70 46.30 -36.87
CA LYS A 6 1.40 45.02 -36.65
C LYS A 6 0.39 43.96 -36.24
N LYS A 7 0.04 43.10 -37.20
CA LYS A 7 -0.70 41.86 -36.98
C LYS A 7 0.16 40.95 -36.11
N VAL A 8 -0.18 40.84 -34.82
CA VAL A 8 0.40 39.85 -33.91
C VAL A 8 0.10 38.47 -34.50
N ARG A 9 1.12 37.83 -35.09
CA ARG A 9 1.05 36.41 -35.46
C ARG A 9 0.89 35.63 -34.15
N SER A 10 -0.27 35.02 -33.94
CA SER A 10 -0.42 34.01 -32.91
C SER A 10 0.57 32.90 -33.22
N VAL A 11 1.56 32.70 -32.35
CA VAL A 11 2.34 31.46 -32.34
C VAL A 11 1.31 30.37 -32.04
N VAL A 12 0.92 29.62 -33.07
CA VAL A 12 0.17 28.38 -32.89
C VAL A 12 1.09 27.53 -32.02
N ASN A 13 0.72 27.35 -30.76
CA ASN A 13 1.34 26.35 -29.90
C ASN A 13 1.05 25.01 -30.59
N GLU A 14 1.99 24.54 -31.41
CA GLU A 14 1.87 23.26 -32.09
C GLU A 14 1.60 22.21 -31.02
N ASP A 15 0.50 21.47 -31.17
CA ASP A 15 0.14 20.39 -30.28
C ASP A 15 1.15 19.25 -30.47
N ARG A 16 2.22 19.31 -29.68
CA ARG A 16 3.32 18.35 -29.72
C ARG A 16 2.87 16.93 -29.37
N LEU A 17 1.76 16.76 -28.64
CA LEU A 17 1.21 15.44 -28.31
C LEU A 17 0.48 14.83 -29.50
N SER A 18 -0.19 15.65 -30.31
CA SER A 18 -0.81 15.22 -31.57
C SER A 18 0.23 14.93 -32.67
N ALA A 19 1.43 15.47 -32.58
CA ALA A 19 2.52 15.24 -33.54
C ALA A 19 3.33 13.95 -33.30
N LEU A 20 3.20 13.30 -32.14
CA LEU A 20 3.91 12.04 -31.84
C LEU A 20 3.46 10.93 -32.82
N PRO A 21 4.32 10.00 -33.27
CA PRO A 21 3.92 8.76 -33.96
C PRO A 21 3.15 7.79 -33.05
N ASP A 22 2.33 6.92 -33.65
CA ASP A 22 1.50 5.95 -32.89
C ASP A 22 2.36 5.00 -32.04
N GLU A 23 3.53 4.60 -32.55
CA GLU A 23 4.47 3.73 -31.85
C GLU A 23 4.99 4.37 -30.56
N LEU A 24 5.26 5.68 -30.57
CA LEU A 24 5.69 6.40 -29.37
C LEU A 24 4.54 6.54 -28.38
N ILE A 25 3.32 6.76 -28.85
CA ILE A 25 2.14 6.80 -27.98
C ILE A 25 1.93 5.42 -27.34
N HIS A 26 2.06 4.32 -28.10
CA HIS A 26 2.02 2.97 -27.56
C HIS A 26 3.08 2.73 -26.48
N GLN A 27 4.32 3.21 -26.69
CA GLN A 27 5.37 3.13 -25.68
C GLN A 27 5.00 3.92 -24.42
N ILE A 28 4.51 5.15 -24.56
CA ILE A 28 4.05 5.97 -23.42
C ILE A 28 2.94 5.23 -22.65
N LEU A 29 1.92 4.74 -23.35
CA LEU A 29 0.80 4.04 -22.73
C LEU A 29 1.23 2.72 -22.09
N SER A 30 2.25 2.03 -22.62
CA SER A 30 2.78 0.80 -22.02
C SER A 30 3.44 1.01 -20.65
N CYS A 31 3.83 2.25 -20.34
CA CYS A 31 4.36 2.64 -19.03
C CYS A 31 3.25 3.00 -18.03
N LEU A 32 1.99 3.07 -18.46
CA LEU A 32 0.84 3.43 -17.62
C LEU A 32 0.04 2.19 -17.23
N ASP A 33 -0.67 2.26 -16.10
CA ASP A 33 -1.75 1.34 -15.84
C ASP A 33 -2.91 1.57 -16.83
N THR A 34 -3.77 0.57 -16.97
CA THR A 34 -4.86 0.60 -17.96
C THR A 34 -5.88 1.70 -17.65
N LYS A 35 -6.05 2.10 -16.39
CA LYS A 35 -6.97 3.18 -16.01
C LYS A 35 -6.45 4.52 -16.53
N CYS A 36 -5.19 4.82 -16.25
CA CYS A 36 -4.50 6.01 -16.75
C CYS A 36 -4.46 6.01 -18.28
N ALA A 37 -4.13 4.87 -18.91
CA ALA A 37 -4.10 4.75 -20.36
C ALA A 37 -5.48 5.05 -20.99
N VAL A 38 -6.56 4.52 -20.44
CA VAL A 38 -7.93 4.84 -20.90
C VAL A 38 -8.26 6.31 -20.66
N GLN A 39 -7.84 6.94 -19.56
CA GLN A 39 -8.07 8.37 -19.32
C GLN A 39 -7.40 9.27 -20.35
N THR A 40 -6.28 8.86 -20.95
CA THR A 40 -5.65 9.61 -22.05
C THR A 40 -6.52 9.71 -23.29
N SER A 41 -7.59 8.90 -23.41
CA SER A 41 -8.59 9.04 -24.48
C SER A 41 -9.27 10.41 -24.53
N LEU A 42 -9.22 11.18 -23.43
CA LEU A 42 -9.73 12.55 -23.36
C LEU A 42 -8.83 13.58 -24.06
N LEU A 43 -7.57 13.22 -24.36
CA LEU A 43 -6.62 14.14 -24.99
C LEU A 43 -6.94 14.38 -26.47
N SER A 44 -7.32 13.33 -27.21
CA SER A 44 -7.84 13.45 -28.57
C SER A 44 -8.47 12.13 -29.05
N SER A 45 -9.22 12.20 -30.16
CA SER A 45 -9.80 11.03 -30.83
C SER A 45 -8.74 9.98 -31.20
N ARG A 46 -7.52 10.42 -31.55
CA ARG A 46 -6.41 9.55 -31.87
C ARG A 46 -5.95 8.72 -30.67
N TRP A 47 -5.77 9.34 -29.51
CA TRP A 47 -5.40 8.63 -28.28
C TRP A 47 -6.51 7.65 -27.84
N ASN A 48 -7.79 7.99 -28.09
CA ASN A 48 -8.92 7.08 -27.87
C ASN A 48 -8.87 5.80 -28.75
N LEU A 49 -8.26 5.87 -29.94
CA LEU A 49 -8.08 4.68 -30.79
C LEU A 49 -6.86 3.86 -30.35
N ILE A 50 -5.75 4.52 -30.01
CA ILE A 50 -4.48 3.85 -29.69
C ILE A 50 -4.56 3.04 -28.39
N TRP A 51 -5.24 3.52 -27.34
CA TRP A 51 -5.35 2.72 -26.11
C TRP A 51 -6.07 1.38 -26.36
N LYS A 52 -7.02 1.34 -27.31
CA LYS A 52 -7.79 0.13 -27.66
C LYS A 52 -6.93 -0.94 -28.33
N SER A 53 -5.78 -0.58 -28.90
CA SER A 53 -4.80 -1.49 -29.51
C SER A 53 -3.58 -1.77 -28.63
N MET A 54 -3.58 -1.40 -27.34
CA MET A 54 -2.43 -1.69 -26.46
C MET A 54 -2.17 -3.19 -26.30
N HIS A 55 -0.92 -3.63 -26.39
CA HIS A 55 -0.56 -5.05 -26.24
C HIS A 55 -0.44 -5.53 -24.78
N CYS A 56 -0.35 -4.61 -23.83
CA CYS A 56 -0.18 -4.91 -22.40
C CYS A 56 -1.32 -4.27 -21.61
N LEU A 57 -1.97 -5.06 -20.76
CA LEU A 57 -3.04 -4.60 -19.87
C LEU A 57 -2.61 -4.77 -18.43
N ASP A 58 -2.54 -3.67 -17.69
CA ASP A 58 -2.26 -3.67 -16.25
C ASP A 58 -3.43 -3.07 -15.48
N PHE A 59 -4.11 -3.90 -14.68
CA PHE A 59 -5.29 -3.51 -13.93
C PHE A 59 -4.98 -3.52 -12.43
N SER A 60 -5.14 -2.36 -11.76
CA SER A 60 -5.01 -2.24 -10.32
C SER A 60 -6.30 -1.77 -9.66
N SER A 61 -6.71 -2.43 -8.57
CA SER A 61 -7.85 -2.02 -7.76
C SER A 61 -7.52 -0.92 -6.74
N SER A 62 -6.27 -0.43 -6.66
CA SER A 62 -5.83 0.54 -5.65
C SER A 62 -6.61 1.85 -5.68
N GLU A 63 -7.01 2.28 -6.87
CA GLU A 63 -7.72 3.54 -7.13
C GLU A 63 -9.25 3.36 -7.23
N PHE A 64 -9.79 2.29 -6.66
CA PHE A 64 -11.21 1.97 -6.68
C PHE A 64 -11.75 1.74 -5.27
N ASP A 65 -12.90 2.36 -4.95
CA ASP A 65 -13.52 2.24 -3.62
C ASP A 65 -13.85 0.79 -3.21
N ASN A 66 -14.13 -0.07 -4.20
CA ASN A 66 -14.44 -1.48 -3.98
C ASN A 66 -14.21 -2.33 -5.24
N LEU A 67 -14.13 -3.64 -5.02
CA LEU A 67 -13.86 -4.62 -6.06
C LEU A 67 -14.97 -4.71 -7.13
N HIS A 68 -16.20 -4.34 -6.79
CA HIS A 68 -17.31 -4.33 -7.76
C HIS A 68 -17.11 -3.23 -8.82
N LYS A 69 -16.77 -2.01 -8.41
CA LYS A 69 -16.43 -0.90 -9.32
C LYS A 69 -15.23 -1.26 -10.19
N PHE A 70 -14.19 -1.83 -9.59
CA PHE A 70 -13.02 -2.34 -10.32
C PHE A 70 -13.41 -3.39 -11.36
N SER A 71 -14.17 -4.42 -10.96
CA SER A 71 -14.63 -5.49 -11.86
C SER A 71 -15.45 -4.95 -13.04
N LYS A 72 -16.31 -3.96 -12.79
CA LYS A 72 -17.09 -3.27 -13.84
C LYS A 72 -16.17 -2.51 -14.79
N PHE A 73 -15.19 -1.78 -14.27
CA PHE A 73 -14.18 -1.09 -15.09
C PHE A 73 -13.40 -2.07 -15.97
N VAL A 74 -12.83 -3.14 -15.39
CA VAL A 74 -12.08 -4.15 -16.16
C VAL A 74 -12.97 -4.76 -17.25
N THR A 75 -14.20 -5.15 -16.92
CA THR A 75 -15.15 -5.70 -17.90
C THR A 75 -15.45 -4.71 -19.02
N HIS A 76 -15.60 -3.43 -18.69
CA HIS A 76 -15.84 -2.37 -19.67
C HIS A 76 -14.66 -2.19 -20.60
N VAL A 77 -13.43 -2.12 -20.06
CA VAL A 77 -12.21 -2.02 -20.87
C VAL A 77 -12.09 -3.20 -21.81
N LEU A 78 -12.19 -4.44 -21.30
CA LEU A 78 -12.03 -5.65 -22.11
C LEU A 78 -13.06 -5.75 -23.25
N SER A 79 -14.26 -5.20 -23.08
CA SER A 79 -15.32 -5.22 -24.11
C SER A 79 -15.22 -4.09 -25.16
N HIS A 80 -14.43 -3.05 -24.90
CA HIS A 80 -14.32 -1.87 -25.79
C HIS A 80 -12.97 -1.80 -26.52
N ARG A 81 -12.13 -2.82 -26.36
CA ARG A 81 -10.84 -2.95 -27.04
C ARG A 81 -11.00 -3.38 -28.49
N ASN A 82 -9.93 -3.18 -29.27
CA ASN A 82 -9.86 -3.75 -30.61
C ASN A 82 -9.48 -5.24 -30.51
N HIS A 83 -10.46 -6.12 -30.74
CA HIS A 83 -10.29 -7.57 -30.67
C HIS A 83 -9.45 -8.16 -31.82
N GLN A 84 -9.10 -7.37 -32.84
CA GLN A 84 -8.16 -7.78 -33.90
C GLN A 84 -6.70 -7.66 -33.46
N VAL A 85 -6.43 -6.98 -32.33
CA VAL A 85 -5.07 -6.75 -31.83
C VAL A 85 -4.77 -7.71 -30.70
N GLU A 86 -3.68 -8.46 -30.83
CA GLU A 86 -3.23 -9.41 -29.82
C GLU A 86 -2.84 -8.70 -28.52
N VAL A 87 -3.16 -9.35 -27.40
CA VAL A 87 -2.73 -8.91 -26.07
C VAL A 87 -1.64 -9.85 -25.61
N ALA A 88 -0.42 -9.36 -25.45
CA ALA A 88 0.71 -10.16 -25.00
C ALA A 88 0.61 -10.49 -23.50
N SER A 89 0.23 -9.50 -22.68
CA SER A 89 0.32 -9.57 -21.22
C SER A 89 -0.90 -8.98 -20.53
N VAL A 90 -1.45 -9.68 -19.54
CA VAL A 90 -2.52 -9.21 -18.65
C VAL A 90 -2.06 -9.33 -17.20
N LYS A 91 -2.03 -8.21 -16.48
CA LYS A 91 -1.74 -8.12 -15.05
C LYS A 91 -2.98 -7.67 -14.30
N LEU A 92 -3.33 -8.37 -13.24
CA LEU A 92 -4.52 -8.13 -12.44
C LEU A 92 -4.13 -8.06 -10.96
N HIS A 93 -4.14 -6.86 -10.40
CA HIS A 93 -3.83 -6.56 -9.02
C HIS A 93 -5.10 -6.13 -8.28
N PHE A 94 -5.52 -6.86 -7.25
CA PHE A 94 -6.70 -6.47 -6.49
C PHE A 94 -6.66 -6.81 -5.00
N HIS A 95 -7.45 -6.07 -4.22
CA HIS A 95 -7.71 -6.35 -2.81
C HIS A 95 -9.13 -6.90 -2.64
N GLY A 96 -9.29 -7.97 -1.85
CA GLY A 96 -10.58 -8.61 -1.64
C GLY A 96 -10.71 -9.99 -2.30
N ALA A 97 -11.86 -10.63 -2.09
CA ALA A 97 -12.21 -11.88 -2.75
C ALA A 97 -12.94 -11.58 -4.07
N ALA A 98 -12.30 -11.91 -5.19
CA ALA A 98 -12.93 -11.82 -6.51
C ALA A 98 -14.12 -12.79 -6.60
N SER A 99 -15.09 -12.49 -7.45
CA SER A 99 -16.14 -13.47 -7.76
C SER A 99 -15.62 -14.47 -8.79
N GLN A 100 -16.09 -15.71 -8.70
CA GLN A 100 -15.89 -16.76 -9.71
C GLN A 100 -16.25 -16.27 -11.12
N ALA A 101 -17.36 -15.53 -11.24
CA ALA A 101 -17.81 -14.95 -12.51
C ALA A 101 -16.81 -13.92 -13.06
N PHE A 102 -16.22 -13.09 -12.20
CA PHE A 102 -15.21 -12.13 -12.62
C PHE A 102 -13.94 -12.83 -13.10
N MET A 103 -13.40 -13.78 -12.33
CA MET A 103 -12.20 -14.51 -12.73
C MET A 103 -12.40 -15.31 -14.03
N ARG A 104 -13.59 -15.91 -14.21
CA ARG A 104 -13.96 -16.60 -15.46
C ARG A 104 -13.95 -15.65 -16.67
N LYS A 105 -14.44 -14.43 -16.52
CA LYS A 105 -14.41 -13.43 -17.60
C LYS A 105 -12.97 -13.08 -18.00
N ILE A 106 -12.08 -12.90 -17.02
CA ILE A 106 -10.66 -12.61 -17.28
C ILE A 106 -9.99 -13.78 -18.02
N ALA A 107 -10.18 -15.01 -17.53
CA ALA A 107 -9.69 -16.21 -18.21
C ALA A 107 -10.19 -16.32 -19.65
N ASN A 108 -11.51 -16.22 -19.86
CA ASN A 108 -12.10 -16.31 -21.20
C ASN A 108 -11.55 -15.26 -22.15
N TYR A 109 -11.39 -14.00 -21.68
CA TYR A 109 -10.77 -12.96 -22.49
C TYR A 109 -9.32 -13.31 -22.82
N ALA A 110 -8.51 -13.65 -21.80
CA ALA A 110 -7.10 -13.94 -21.98
C ALA A 110 -6.87 -15.07 -23.00
N PHE A 111 -7.65 -16.14 -22.92
CA PHE A 111 -7.48 -17.29 -23.79
C PHE A 111 -8.07 -17.09 -25.19
N SER A 112 -9.15 -16.32 -25.33
CA SER A 112 -9.68 -15.95 -26.65
C SER A 112 -8.79 -14.98 -27.43
N HIS A 113 -7.88 -14.28 -26.73
CA HIS A 113 -6.96 -13.31 -27.33
C HIS A 113 -5.49 -13.77 -27.28
N ASN A 114 -5.26 -15.07 -27.13
CA ASN A 114 -3.94 -15.69 -27.18
C ASN A 114 -2.91 -15.07 -26.23
N VAL A 115 -3.34 -14.62 -25.03
CA VAL A 115 -2.46 -14.00 -24.05
C VAL A 115 -1.32 -14.96 -23.69
N GLN A 116 -0.09 -14.42 -23.70
CA GLN A 116 1.13 -15.18 -23.43
C GLN A 116 1.57 -15.06 -21.97
N GLU A 117 1.24 -13.95 -21.30
CA GLU A 117 1.60 -13.70 -19.91
C GLU A 117 0.39 -13.29 -19.08
N LEU A 118 0.16 -14.01 -17.98
CA LEU A 118 -0.95 -13.74 -17.06
C LEU A 118 -0.42 -13.67 -15.63
N THR A 119 -0.57 -12.51 -15.02
CA THR A 119 -0.19 -12.27 -13.62
C THR A 119 -1.43 -11.89 -12.82
N VAL A 120 -1.71 -12.64 -11.76
CA VAL A 120 -2.78 -12.32 -10.81
C VAL A 120 -2.18 -12.15 -9.43
N VAL A 121 -2.36 -10.96 -8.87
CA VAL A 121 -1.96 -10.64 -7.51
C VAL A 121 -3.19 -10.24 -6.72
N SER A 122 -3.46 -10.99 -5.65
CA SER A 122 -4.59 -10.69 -4.77
C SER A 122 -4.18 -10.65 -3.31
N SER A 123 -4.84 -9.80 -2.54
CA SER A 123 -4.80 -9.82 -1.09
C SER A 123 -6.19 -10.15 -0.54
N CYS A 124 -6.42 -11.44 -0.28
CA CYS A 124 -7.75 -11.99 0.03
C CYS A 124 -8.07 -11.89 1.54
N PRO A 125 -9.24 -11.34 1.94
CA PRO A 125 -9.68 -11.41 3.32
C PRO A 125 -10.52 -12.68 3.61
N LYS A 126 -10.17 -13.35 4.71
CA LYS A 126 -11.01 -14.17 5.61
C LYS A 126 -11.38 -15.61 5.25
N LYS A 127 -11.37 -16.09 3.99
CA LYS A 127 -11.65 -17.52 3.67
C LYS A 127 -10.89 -18.00 2.43
N ASN A 128 -10.73 -19.32 2.30
CA ASN A 128 -10.21 -19.96 1.10
C ASN A 128 -11.06 -19.54 -0.11
N HIS A 129 -10.40 -19.04 -1.15
CA HIS A 129 -11.03 -18.69 -2.41
C HIS A 129 -10.57 -19.68 -3.47
N GLU A 130 -11.52 -20.36 -4.09
CA GLU A 130 -11.27 -21.21 -5.25
C GLU A 130 -11.30 -20.35 -6.52
N PHE A 131 -10.46 -20.68 -7.49
CA PHE A 131 -10.53 -20.13 -8.85
C PHE A 131 -11.32 -21.07 -9.76
N PRO A 132 -11.97 -20.55 -10.82
CA PRO A 132 -12.71 -21.41 -11.74
C PRO A 132 -11.75 -22.37 -12.45
N PRO A 133 -12.10 -23.65 -12.65
CA PRO A 133 -11.22 -24.63 -13.31
C PRO A 133 -10.75 -24.20 -14.70
N CYS A 134 -11.58 -23.45 -15.44
CA CYS A 134 -11.21 -22.92 -16.75
C CYS A 134 -9.99 -22.01 -16.70
N PHE A 135 -9.68 -21.39 -15.55
CA PHE A 135 -8.50 -20.55 -15.36
C PHE A 135 -7.18 -21.33 -15.48
N PHE A 136 -7.23 -22.66 -15.33
CA PHE A 136 -6.08 -23.56 -15.34
C PHE A 136 -5.96 -24.37 -16.65
N SER A 137 -6.39 -23.76 -17.75
CA SER A 137 -6.37 -24.37 -19.09
C SER A 137 -6.10 -23.31 -20.16
N SER A 138 -4.96 -23.35 -20.84
CA SER A 138 -4.63 -22.43 -21.95
C SER A 138 -3.61 -23.03 -22.91
N GLN A 139 -3.84 -22.84 -24.21
CA GLN A 139 -2.96 -23.30 -25.28
C GLN A 139 -1.84 -22.30 -25.63
N THR A 140 -1.96 -21.04 -25.20
CA THR A 140 -1.06 -19.95 -25.61
C THR A 140 -0.20 -19.38 -24.49
N LEU A 141 -0.60 -19.63 -23.24
CA LEU A 141 0.01 -19.03 -22.08
C LEU A 141 1.42 -19.60 -21.85
N LYS A 142 2.43 -18.74 -21.91
CA LYS A 142 3.85 -19.08 -21.67
C LYS A 142 4.28 -18.79 -20.24
N GLN A 143 3.68 -17.77 -19.61
CA GLN A 143 3.99 -17.40 -18.22
C GLN A 143 2.72 -17.21 -17.40
N LEU A 144 2.67 -17.89 -16.26
CA LEU A 144 1.60 -17.76 -15.27
C LEU A 144 2.21 -17.41 -13.90
N SER A 145 1.80 -16.28 -13.33
CA SER A 145 2.17 -15.87 -11.97
C SER A 145 0.92 -15.66 -11.13
N LEU A 146 0.81 -16.40 -10.02
CA LEU A 146 -0.28 -16.28 -9.06
C LEU A 146 0.30 -15.98 -7.68
N SER A 147 0.02 -14.78 -7.16
CA SER A 147 0.53 -14.34 -5.86
C SER A 147 -0.59 -13.89 -4.94
N PHE A 148 -0.74 -14.57 -3.81
CA PHE A 148 -1.75 -14.28 -2.80
C PHE A 148 -1.11 -13.77 -1.51
N TYR A 149 -1.75 -12.81 -0.86
CA TYR A 149 -1.24 -12.22 0.38
C TYR A 149 -2.37 -12.15 1.42
N LEU A 150 -2.02 -12.40 2.70
CA LEU A 150 -2.88 -12.34 3.89
C LEU A 150 -3.68 -13.63 4.22
N PHE A 151 -3.20 -14.36 5.22
CA PHE A 151 -3.85 -15.37 6.10
C PHE A 151 -4.66 -16.55 5.51
N ALA A 152 -5.11 -16.54 4.26
CA ALA A 152 -5.82 -17.66 3.64
C ALA A 152 -5.29 -17.94 2.22
N PRO A 153 -4.78 -19.16 1.94
CA PRO A 153 -4.28 -19.50 0.63
C PRO A 153 -5.42 -19.65 -0.40
N CYS A 154 -5.12 -19.37 -1.66
CA CYS A 154 -6.02 -19.64 -2.77
C CYS A 154 -6.01 -21.13 -3.12
N VAL A 155 -7.18 -21.74 -3.29
CA VAL A 155 -7.30 -23.16 -3.64
C VAL A 155 -7.35 -23.30 -5.16
N THR A 156 -6.48 -24.14 -5.71
CA THR A 156 -6.45 -24.43 -7.15
C THR A 156 -7.25 -25.69 -7.47
N PRO A 157 -7.61 -25.92 -8.75
CA PRO A 157 -8.24 -27.16 -9.17
C PRO A 157 -7.36 -28.37 -8.88
N LYS A 158 -8.02 -29.47 -8.52
CA LYS A 158 -7.40 -30.77 -8.21
C LYS A 158 -7.06 -31.58 -9.45
N THR A 159 -7.59 -31.18 -10.61
CA THR A 159 -7.29 -31.79 -11.90
C THR A 159 -5.96 -31.27 -12.43
N PRO A 160 -5.20 -32.08 -13.19
CA PRO A 160 -3.99 -31.61 -13.87
C PRO A 160 -4.24 -30.36 -14.72
N TRP A 161 -3.34 -29.38 -14.64
CA TRP A 161 -3.48 -28.09 -15.30
C TRP A 161 -3.05 -28.18 -16.75
N ASP A 162 -3.93 -27.75 -17.66
CA ASP A 162 -3.78 -27.96 -19.10
C ASP A 162 -3.08 -26.76 -19.75
N PHE A 163 -1.75 -26.71 -19.60
CA PHE A 163 -0.93 -25.62 -20.12
C PHE A 163 0.24 -26.10 -20.99
N PRO A 164 -0.03 -26.60 -22.21
CA PRO A 164 1.03 -27.17 -23.06
C PRO A 164 2.08 -26.16 -23.49
N ALA A 165 1.77 -24.86 -23.60
CA ALA A 165 2.73 -23.82 -24.00
C ALA A 165 3.50 -23.17 -22.82
N LEU A 166 3.18 -23.53 -21.58
CA LEU A 166 3.70 -22.86 -20.39
C LEU A 166 5.16 -23.20 -20.16
N THR A 167 6.00 -22.17 -20.14
CA THR A 167 7.43 -22.29 -19.85
C THR A 167 7.77 -21.89 -18.42
N THR A 168 7.00 -20.97 -17.84
CA THR A 168 7.27 -20.43 -16.50
C THR A 168 6.01 -20.40 -15.64
N LEU A 169 6.10 -21.03 -14.47
CA LEU A 169 5.06 -21.02 -13.45
C LEU A 169 5.61 -20.47 -12.14
N ASP A 170 5.00 -19.42 -11.60
CA ASP A 170 5.34 -18.83 -10.30
C ASP A 170 4.11 -18.75 -9.40
N LEU A 171 4.15 -19.48 -8.29
CA LEU A 171 3.10 -19.54 -7.30
C LEU A 171 3.60 -19.00 -5.97
N PHE A 172 2.85 -18.09 -5.37
CA PHE A 172 3.09 -17.56 -4.05
C PHE A 172 1.82 -17.62 -3.17
N ASP A 173 1.92 -18.28 -2.01
CA ASP A 173 0.84 -18.41 -1.02
C ASP A 173 -0.42 -19.14 -1.55
N THR A 174 -0.22 -20.28 -2.24
CA THR A 174 -1.28 -21.09 -2.85
C THR A 174 -1.49 -22.44 -2.17
N MET A 175 -2.72 -22.94 -2.16
CA MET A 175 -3.11 -24.28 -1.75
C MET A 175 -3.37 -25.13 -3.01
N LEU A 176 -2.51 -26.11 -3.29
CA LEU A 176 -2.65 -26.95 -4.49
C LEU A 176 -3.62 -28.12 -4.28
N CYS A 177 -3.63 -28.67 -3.08
CA CYS A 177 -4.43 -29.84 -2.70
C CYS A 177 -4.89 -29.68 -1.25
N ASP A 178 -6.17 -29.91 -0.99
CA ASP A 178 -6.80 -29.81 0.33
C ASP A 178 -7.48 -31.12 0.78
N ASP A 179 -7.33 -32.20 0.01
CA ASP A 179 -7.76 -33.55 0.40
C ASP A 179 -6.54 -34.43 0.68
N ASP A 180 -6.56 -35.21 1.76
CA ASP A 180 -5.43 -36.05 2.18
C ASP A 180 -5.22 -37.28 1.24
N ARG A 181 -4.99 -37.03 -0.04
CA ARG A 181 -4.80 -38.06 -1.07
C ARG A 181 -3.40 -38.66 -1.04
N GLU A 182 -3.27 -39.87 -1.62
CA GLU A 182 -2.00 -40.61 -1.68
C GLU A 182 -0.93 -39.86 -2.48
N SER A 183 -1.24 -39.45 -3.70
CA SER A 183 -0.32 -38.71 -4.56
C SER A 183 -1.00 -37.59 -5.34
N PHE A 184 -0.29 -36.50 -5.62
CA PHE A 184 -0.82 -35.35 -6.36
C PHE A 184 0.22 -34.77 -7.32
N ASP A 185 -0.13 -34.71 -8.61
CA ASP A 185 0.64 -34.01 -9.65
C ASP A 185 -0.29 -33.07 -10.45
N PRO A 186 -0.17 -31.74 -10.27
CA PRO A 186 -0.91 -30.76 -11.06
C PRO A 186 -0.25 -30.44 -12.41
N PHE A 187 1.01 -30.85 -12.64
CA PHE A 187 1.85 -30.36 -13.74
C PHE A 187 2.01 -31.33 -14.91
N SER A 188 1.51 -32.57 -14.83
CA SER A 188 1.64 -33.59 -15.90
C SER A 188 1.32 -33.13 -17.33
N LYS A 189 0.39 -32.18 -17.51
CA LYS A 189 0.03 -31.63 -18.83
C LYS A 189 0.84 -30.37 -19.24
N CYS A 190 1.70 -29.85 -18.37
CA CYS A 190 2.57 -28.70 -18.61
C CYS A 190 3.88 -29.15 -19.28
N VAL A 191 3.79 -29.74 -20.46
CA VAL A 191 4.90 -30.49 -21.09
C VAL A 191 6.15 -29.65 -21.43
N ASN A 192 5.99 -28.34 -21.62
CA ASN A 192 7.07 -27.40 -21.97
C ASN A 192 7.56 -26.57 -20.76
N LEU A 193 7.16 -26.93 -19.53
CA LEU A 193 7.53 -26.20 -18.32
C LEU A 193 9.04 -26.30 -18.08
N THR A 194 9.71 -25.14 -18.05
CA THR A 194 11.17 -25.03 -17.82
C THR A 194 11.50 -24.44 -16.45
N ASN A 195 10.68 -23.49 -15.98
CA ASN A 195 10.87 -22.77 -14.72
C ASN A 195 9.67 -22.98 -13.81
N LEU A 196 9.87 -23.69 -12.70
CA LEU A 196 8.85 -23.93 -11.68
C LEU A 196 9.26 -23.27 -10.35
N ILE A 197 8.49 -22.28 -9.92
CA ILE A 197 8.73 -21.50 -8.71
C ILE A 197 7.53 -21.64 -7.78
N LEU A 198 7.73 -22.32 -6.65
CA LEU A 198 6.72 -22.59 -5.63
C LEU A 198 7.16 -21.95 -4.31
N ARG A 199 6.42 -20.94 -3.84
CA ARG A 199 6.72 -20.18 -2.63
C ARG A 199 5.51 -20.17 -1.70
N ARG A 200 5.69 -20.55 -0.43
CA ARG A 200 4.61 -20.63 0.57
C ARG A 200 3.44 -21.49 0.09
N VAL A 201 3.75 -22.58 -0.63
CA VAL A 201 2.75 -23.47 -1.20
C VAL A 201 2.34 -24.53 -0.19
N THR A 202 1.04 -24.80 -0.07
CA THR A 202 0.52 -25.85 0.78
C THR A 202 -0.05 -26.98 -0.06
N VAL A 203 0.35 -28.21 0.26
CA VAL A 203 -0.16 -29.43 -0.40
C VAL A 203 -0.53 -30.42 0.68
N HIS A 204 -1.82 -30.66 0.89
CA HIS A 204 -2.30 -31.78 1.68
C HIS A 204 -2.30 -33.01 0.78
N ALA A 205 -1.19 -33.74 0.75
CA ALA A 205 -1.08 -35.03 0.08
C ALA A 205 0.07 -35.80 0.74
N LYS A 206 0.01 -37.13 0.76
CA LYS A 206 1.14 -37.93 1.28
C LYS A 206 2.37 -37.75 0.39
N VAL A 207 2.18 -37.84 -0.92
CA VAL A 207 3.20 -37.63 -1.96
C VAL A 207 2.79 -36.46 -2.86
N PHE A 208 3.68 -35.48 -3.01
CA PHE A 208 3.58 -34.42 -4.01
C PHE A 208 4.53 -34.75 -5.17
N ASP A 209 3.94 -35.19 -6.29
CA ASP A 209 4.68 -35.55 -7.49
C ASP A 209 4.86 -34.31 -8.37
N ILE A 210 6.10 -33.96 -8.68
CA ILE A 210 6.48 -32.94 -9.66
C ILE A 210 6.99 -33.67 -10.90
N ILE A 211 6.08 -34.02 -11.80
CA ILE A 211 6.40 -34.70 -13.06
C ILE A 211 6.50 -33.66 -14.17
N ALA A 212 7.71 -33.16 -14.39
CA ALA A 212 7.94 -32.03 -15.28
C ALA A 212 9.27 -32.23 -16.05
N PRO A 213 9.24 -32.95 -17.19
CA PRO A 213 10.45 -33.50 -17.80
C PRO A 213 11.43 -32.46 -18.35
N GLN A 214 10.92 -31.27 -18.72
CA GLN A 214 11.69 -30.17 -19.29
C GLN A 214 12.14 -29.12 -18.26
N VAL A 215 11.82 -29.31 -16.97
CA VAL A 215 12.17 -28.32 -15.93
C VAL A 215 13.67 -28.27 -15.74
N THR A 216 14.25 -27.11 -16.00
CA THR A 216 15.67 -26.80 -15.77
C THR A 216 15.88 -26.04 -14.46
N LYS A 217 14.85 -25.34 -13.96
CA LYS A 217 14.89 -24.58 -12.71
C LYS A 217 13.69 -24.89 -11.83
N LEU A 218 13.96 -25.42 -10.64
CA LEU A 218 12.97 -25.68 -9.60
C LEU A 218 13.31 -24.88 -8.33
N VAL A 219 12.33 -24.13 -7.83
CA VAL A 219 12.44 -23.36 -6.58
C VAL A 219 11.29 -23.73 -5.65
N LEU A 220 11.61 -24.25 -4.47
CA LEU A 220 10.69 -24.62 -3.40
C LEU A 220 11.03 -23.79 -2.15
N ILE A 221 10.15 -22.89 -1.71
CA ILE A 221 10.39 -22.04 -0.53
C ILE A 221 9.19 -22.11 0.40
N ASP A 222 9.38 -22.43 1.69
CA ASP A 222 8.31 -22.52 2.71
C ASP A 222 7.11 -23.38 2.24
N CYS A 223 7.37 -24.50 1.56
CA CYS A 223 6.32 -25.41 1.11
C CYS A 223 5.92 -26.36 2.25
N ARG A 224 4.61 -26.50 2.54
CA ARG A 224 4.10 -27.15 3.77
C ARG A 224 3.18 -28.34 3.49
N HIS A 225 3.01 -29.18 4.53
CA HIS A 225 2.05 -30.29 4.66
C HIS A 225 2.23 -31.50 3.75
N SER A 226 3.14 -31.47 2.77
CA SER A 226 3.58 -32.66 2.03
C SER A 226 4.66 -33.40 2.81
N GLN A 227 4.47 -34.69 3.07
CA GLN A 227 5.52 -35.52 3.69
C GLN A 227 6.62 -35.86 2.67
N ILE A 228 6.25 -36.15 1.42
CA ILE A 228 7.16 -36.63 0.38
C ILE A 228 6.99 -35.78 -0.89
N VAL A 229 8.07 -35.30 -1.50
CA VAL A 229 8.07 -34.56 -2.78
C VAL A 229 8.88 -35.31 -3.83
N ASN A 230 8.25 -36.07 -4.71
CA ASN A 230 8.97 -36.79 -5.77
C ASN A 230 9.17 -35.90 -7.00
N VAL A 231 10.40 -35.70 -7.48
CA VAL A 231 10.70 -34.83 -8.63
C VAL A 231 11.24 -35.62 -9.82
N ILE A 232 10.39 -35.76 -10.83
CA ILE A 232 10.76 -36.38 -12.10
C ILE A 232 11.02 -35.25 -13.11
N ALA A 233 12.25 -34.72 -13.07
CA ALA A 233 12.70 -33.61 -13.91
C ALA A 233 14.14 -33.84 -14.43
N PRO A 234 14.38 -34.78 -15.37
CA PRO A 234 15.72 -35.21 -15.80
C PRO A 234 16.66 -34.10 -16.30
N GLN A 235 16.11 -32.96 -16.77
CA GLN A 235 16.87 -31.81 -17.26
C GLN A 235 17.14 -30.74 -16.18
N LEU A 236 16.88 -31.05 -14.90
CA LEU A 236 17.03 -30.09 -13.82
C LEU A 236 18.49 -29.67 -13.65
N GLU A 237 18.76 -28.38 -13.80
CA GLU A 237 20.08 -27.77 -13.63
C GLU A 237 20.17 -26.96 -12.34
N ASN A 238 19.07 -26.29 -11.95
CA ASN A 238 19.03 -25.35 -10.84
C ASN A 238 17.94 -25.76 -9.83
N LEU A 239 18.36 -26.16 -8.63
CA LEU A 239 17.46 -26.50 -7.53
C LEU A 239 17.66 -25.57 -6.33
N THR A 240 16.59 -24.92 -5.89
CA THR A 240 16.55 -24.16 -4.64
C THR A 240 15.48 -24.72 -3.74
N VAL A 241 15.84 -25.14 -2.53
CA VAL A 241 14.92 -25.63 -1.50
C VAL A 241 15.17 -24.87 -0.20
N THR A 242 14.19 -24.11 0.26
CA THR A 242 14.28 -23.29 1.47
C THR A 242 13.08 -23.55 2.38
N ASP A 243 13.30 -23.83 3.66
CA ASP A 243 12.28 -23.92 4.72
C ASP A 243 11.08 -24.82 4.39
N SER A 244 11.31 -25.86 3.60
CA SER A 244 10.28 -26.80 3.20
C SER A 244 10.55 -28.12 3.92
N PRO A 245 9.72 -28.53 4.91
CA PRO A 245 9.88 -29.80 5.65
C PRO A 245 9.55 -31.00 4.75
N ILE A 246 10.40 -31.24 3.76
CA ILE A 246 10.29 -32.35 2.82
C ILE A 246 11.03 -33.54 3.42
N ASN A 247 10.32 -34.61 3.79
CA ASN A 247 10.96 -35.80 4.35
C ASN A 247 11.77 -36.55 3.29
N TYR A 248 11.21 -36.65 2.08
CA TYR A 248 11.78 -37.42 0.99
C TYR A 248 11.61 -36.73 -0.38
N MET A 249 12.63 -36.78 -1.26
CA MET A 249 12.75 -36.07 -2.53
C MET A 249 13.69 -36.77 -3.51
N LYS A 250 13.11 -37.29 -4.58
CA LYS A 250 13.88 -37.88 -5.68
C LYS A 250 14.14 -36.82 -6.73
N ALA A 251 15.39 -36.50 -7.06
CA ALA A 251 15.76 -35.54 -8.11
C ALA A 251 16.97 -36.04 -8.92
N PRO A 252 17.23 -35.56 -10.15
CA PRO A 252 18.34 -36.03 -10.96
C PRO A 252 19.70 -35.51 -10.48
N LEU A 253 20.74 -36.32 -10.65
CA LEU A 253 22.10 -36.12 -10.12
C LEU A 253 22.95 -35.07 -10.86
N ARG A 254 22.44 -34.39 -11.89
CA ARG A 254 23.22 -33.52 -12.81
C ARG A 254 23.08 -32.01 -12.53
N LEU A 255 22.79 -31.63 -11.28
CA LEU A 255 22.57 -30.24 -10.89
C LEU A 255 23.84 -29.39 -11.12
N SER A 256 23.66 -28.22 -11.72
CA SER A 256 24.68 -27.17 -11.86
C SER A 256 24.63 -26.15 -10.71
N TYR A 257 23.44 -25.94 -10.13
CA TYR A 257 23.20 -25.09 -8.98
C TYR A 257 22.32 -25.81 -7.96
N LEU A 258 22.78 -25.85 -6.72
CA LEU A 258 21.99 -26.35 -5.59
C LEU A 258 22.05 -25.35 -4.44
N CYS A 259 20.88 -24.93 -3.95
CA CYS A 259 20.72 -24.14 -2.75
C CYS A 259 19.75 -24.83 -1.80
N TYR A 260 20.24 -25.23 -0.62
CA TYR A 260 19.41 -25.85 0.41
C TYR A 260 19.55 -25.12 1.75
N SER A 261 18.42 -24.74 2.36
CA SER A 261 18.40 -24.13 3.70
C SER A 261 17.13 -24.50 4.46
N SER A 262 17.22 -24.92 5.73
CA SER A 262 16.06 -25.19 6.60
C SER A 262 16.25 -24.52 7.96
N TYR A 263 15.20 -23.88 8.49
CA TYR A 263 15.17 -23.33 9.86
C TYR A 263 14.66 -24.30 10.93
N SER A 264 14.11 -25.47 10.58
CA SER A 264 13.68 -26.44 11.59
C SER A 264 14.92 -27.09 12.21
N GLY A 265 15.09 -26.95 13.52
CA GLY A 265 16.18 -27.59 14.28
C GLY A 265 16.09 -29.11 14.33
N ASP A 266 15.00 -29.67 13.83
CA ASP A 266 14.73 -31.09 13.78
C ASP A 266 14.53 -31.51 12.31
N LEU A 267 15.18 -32.61 11.94
CA LEU A 267 15.14 -33.34 10.67
C LEU A 267 16.12 -32.86 9.59
N TYR A 268 17.25 -33.56 9.51
CA TYR A 268 18.10 -33.62 8.33
C TYR A 268 17.28 -34.19 7.15
N PRO A 269 17.46 -33.68 5.92
CA PRO A 269 16.73 -34.18 4.76
C PRO A 269 17.02 -35.67 4.54
N GLN A 270 16.01 -36.54 4.65
CA GLN A 270 16.15 -37.98 4.36
C GLN A 270 16.07 -38.30 2.86
N TRP A 271 16.04 -37.28 2.00
CA TRP A 271 15.82 -37.47 0.57
C TRP A 271 17.02 -37.94 -0.25
N PHE A 272 18.18 -38.14 0.39
CA PHE A 272 19.26 -38.94 -0.18
C PHE A 272 18.95 -40.46 -0.17
N LYS A 273 17.90 -40.90 0.56
CA LYS A 273 17.61 -42.33 0.77
C LYS A 273 17.15 -43.15 -0.44
N ASP A 274 16.64 -42.58 -1.54
CA ASP A 274 16.39 -43.41 -2.75
C ASP A 274 17.35 -43.13 -3.90
N CYS A 275 18.48 -42.46 -3.64
CA CYS A 275 19.71 -42.85 -4.35
C CYS A 275 20.27 -44.17 -3.78
N PHE A 276 19.96 -44.55 -2.53
CA PHE A 276 20.46 -45.80 -1.93
C PHE A 276 19.49 -46.40 -0.91
N GLN A 277 18.79 -47.47 -1.32
CA GLN A 277 17.95 -48.27 -0.44
C GLN A 277 18.72 -48.76 0.80
N SER A 278 18.08 -48.59 1.96
CA SER A 278 18.30 -49.23 3.26
C SER A 278 18.66 -48.23 4.35
N LEU A 279 18.52 -48.66 5.60
CA LEU A 279 18.77 -47.92 6.86
C LEU A 279 17.54 -47.19 7.44
N ASN A 280 16.53 -47.98 7.79
CA ASN A 280 15.84 -47.77 9.05
C ASN A 280 16.75 -48.28 10.18
N GLU A 281 17.23 -47.37 11.02
CA GLU A 281 17.57 -47.48 12.46
C GLU A 281 18.72 -46.50 12.84
N LEU A 282 18.60 -45.90 14.03
CA LEU A 282 19.34 -44.77 14.61
C LEU A 282 20.88 -44.78 14.41
N HIS A 283 21.54 -43.59 14.38
CA HIS A 283 22.78 -43.18 15.11
C HIS A 283 23.45 -41.93 14.49
N LYS A 284 24.15 -41.12 15.31
CA LYS A 284 24.76 -39.81 14.93
C LYS A 284 25.89 -39.89 13.89
N GLU A 285 26.55 -41.03 13.76
CA GLU A 285 27.70 -41.24 12.86
C GLU A 285 27.27 -41.57 11.42
N LYS A 286 26.13 -42.26 11.23
CA LYS A 286 25.60 -42.65 9.91
C LYS A 286 25.23 -41.44 9.05
N HIS A 287 24.75 -40.35 9.65
CA HIS A 287 24.36 -39.15 8.89
C HIS A 287 25.55 -38.42 8.24
N ALA A 288 26.75 -38.46 8.84
CA ALA A 288 27.91 -37.80 8.27
C ALA A 288 28.38 -38.50 6.98
N GLN A 289 28.41 -39.84 6.97
CA GLN A 289 28.74 -40.62 5.78
C GLN A 289 27.73 -40.40 4.65
N ASP A 290 26.43 -40.37 4.96
CA ASP A 290 25.37 -40.10 3.97
C ASP A 290 25.52 -38.71 3.33
N ILE A 291 25.83 -37.70 4.15
CA ILE A 291 26.12 -36.33 3.70
C ILE A 291 27.38 -36.31 2.81
N ILE A 292 28.43 -37.03 3.18
CA ILE A 292 29.67 -37.09 2.39
C ILE A 292 29.40 -37.73 1.03
N ASN A 293 28.72 -38.89 1.00
CA ASN A 293 28.35 -39.59 -0.23
C ASN A 293 27.49 -38.70 -1.13
N THR A 294 26.52 -38.00 -0.55
CA THR A 294 25.69 -37.01 -1.23
C THR A 294 26.53 -35.92 -1.90
N LEU A 295 27.47 -35.33 -1.17
CA LEU A 295 28.29 -34.26 -1.72
C LEU A 295 29.10 -34.79 -2.90
N GLN A 296 29.62 -36.02 -2.80
CA GLN A 296 30.33 -36.68 -3.90
C GLN A 296 29.49 -36.92 -5.16
N GLU A 297 28.17 -36.89 -5.09
CA GLU A 297 27.29 -36.98 -6.25
C GLU A 297 27.11 -35.63 -6.96
N LEU A 298 27.35 -34.52 -6.26
CA LEU A 298 27.23 -33.16 -6.76
C LEU A 298 28.47 -32.68 -7.54
N ARG A 299 29.16 -33.58 -8.25
CA ARG A 299 30.44 -33.28 -8.95
C ARG A 299 30.33 -32.20 -10.01
N SER A 300 29.14 -32.02 -10.59
CA SER A 300 28.83 -31.02 -11.61
C SER A 300 28.50 -29.64 -11.06
N ALA A 301 28.36 -29.48 -9.74
CA ALA A 301 27.93 -28.23 -9.14
C ALA A 301 28.94 -27.10 -9.42
N LYS A 302 28.47 -26.02 -10.06
CA LYS A 302 29.25 -24.79 -10.28
C LYS A 302 29.03 -23.79 -9.16
N ARG A 303 27.86 -23.79 -8.53
CA ARG A 303 27.57 -22.91 -7.39
C ARG A 303 26.76 -23.71 -6.38
N LEU A 304 27.20 -23.68 -5.13
CA LEU A 304 26.61 -24.47 -4.07
C LEU A 304 26.38 -23.58 -2.85
N THR A 305 25.17 -23.63 -2.29
CA THR A 305 24.87 -23.03 -0.98
C THR A 305 24.57 -24.12 0.03
N LEU A 306 25.41 -24.25 1.04
CA LEU A 306 25.27 -25.23 2.12
C LEU A 306 24.76 -24.58 3.41
N ASN A 307 23.98 -25.35 4.17
CA ASN A 307 23.62 -24.97 5.52
C ASN A 307 24.83 -25.10 6.46
N ARG A 308 24.97 -24.16 7.39
CA ARG A 308 25.94 -24.24 8.49
C ARG A 308 25.97 -25.60 9.21
N GLY A 309 24.83 -26.23 9.45
CA GLY A 309 24.75 -27.53 10.12
C GLY A 309 25.43 -28.67 9.34
N ILE A 310 25.41 -28.63 8.00
CA ILE A 310 26.10 -29.61 7.14
C ILE A 310 27.61 -29.47 7.33
N VAL A 311 28.10 -28.23 7.32
CA VAL A 311 29.53 -27.94 7.48
C VAL A 311 30.02 -28.33 8.87
N GLU A 312 29.24 -28.03 9.93
CA GLU A 312 29.57 -28.44 11.30
C GLU A 312 29.52 -29.97 11.47
N CYS A 313 28.63 -30.67 10.79
CA CYS A 313 28.53 -32.13 10.82
C CYS A 313 29.78 -32.80 10.22
N ILE A 314 30.20 -32.35 9.03
CA ILE A 314 31.42 -32.85 8.36
C ILE A 314 32.66 -32.49 9.20
N SER A 315 32.70 -31.27 9.73
CA SER A 315 33.81 -30.81 10.59
C SER A 315 33.92 -31.57 11.91
N SER A 316 32.85 -32.25 12.33
CA SER A 316 32.85 -33.08 13.55
C SER A 316 33.36 -34.50 13.30
N HIS A 317 33.57 -34.91 12.04
CA HIS A 317 34.01 -36.26 11.65
C HIS A 317 35.13 -36.20 10.59
N PRO A 318 36.31 -35.63 10.92
CA PRO A 318 37.43 -35.51 9.97
C PRO A 318 37.93 -36.86 9.45
N ASP A 319 37.81 -37.93 10.26
CA ASP A 319 38.24 -39.28 9.89
C ASP A 319 37.47 -39.86 8.69
N LEU A 320 36.23 -39.39 8.46
CA LEU A 320 35.40 -39.85 7.34
C LEU A 320 35.75 -39.17 6.02
N ILE A 321 36.43 -38.01 6.04
CA ILE A 321 36.74 -37.22 4.85
C ILE A 321 38.23 -37.22 4.48
N SER A 322 39.12 -37.62 5.40
CA SER A 322 40.58 -37.58 5.23
C SER A 322 41.10 -38.36 4.02
N HIS A 323 40.38 -39.41 3.60
CA HIS A 323 40.75 -40.28 2.48
C HIS A 323 39.88 -40.07 1.23
N ILE A 324 38.98 -39.08 1.27
CA ILE A 324 37.98 -38.90 0.24
C ILE A 324 38.32 -37.66 -0.60
N PRO A 325 38.42 -37.77 -1.93
CA PRO A 325 38.71 -36.62 -2.78
C PRO A 325 37.58 -35.60 -2.71
N SER A 326 37.93 -34.33 -2.91
CA SER A 326 36.96 -33.25 -2.91
C SER A 326 35.81 -33.52 -3.89
N PRO A 327 34.56 -33.29 -3.48
CA PRO A 327 33.41 -33.69 -4.27
C PRO A 327 33.13 -32.78 -5.46
N PHE A 328 33.71 -31.58 -5.54
CA PHE A 328 33.33 -30.57 -6.54
C PHE A 328 34.49 -30.23 -7.48
N ASN A 329 34.38 -30.68 -8.73
CA ASN A 329 35.42 -30.48 -9.75
C ASN A 329 35.28 -29.16 -10.52
N ASN A 330 34.13 -28.49 -10.45
CA ASN A 330 33.79 -27.33 -11.29
C ASN A 330 33.26 -26.14 -10.48
N LEU A 331 33.56 -26.08 -9.18
CA LEU A 331 32.95 -25.11 -8.27
C LEU A 331 33.50 -23.70 -8.53
N ILE A 332 32.60 -22.77 -8.81
CA ILE A 332 32.87 -21.34 -8.96
C ILE A 332 32.61 -20.61 -7.64
N SER A 333 31.61 -21.04 -6.88
CA SER A 333 31.26 -20.40 -5.60
C SER A 333 30.63 -21.39 -4.61
N LEU A 334 31.07 -21.29 -3.36
CA LEU A 334 30.52 -22.00 -2.20
C LEU A 334 30.03 -20.97 -1.17
N THR A 335 28.74 -20.97 -0.87
CA THR A 335 28.15 -20.09 0.15
C THR A 335 27.69 -20.91 1.34
N ILE A 336 28.05 -20.50 2.55
CA ILE A 336 27.54 -21.09 3.80
C ILE A 336 26.47 -20.16 4.36
N ASN A 337 25.23 -20.62 4.35
CA ASN A 337 24.12 -19.92 4.96
C ASN A 337 24.07 -20.19 6.47
N SER A 338 24.02 -19.13 7.28
CA SER A 338 23.89 -19.23 8.73
C SER A 338 22.42 -19.11 9.15
N ASN A 339 21.88 -20.19 9.73
CA ASN A 339 20.46 -20.32 10.09
C ASN A 339 19.89 -19.09 10.82
N LYS A 340 18.65 -18.73 10.48
CA LYS A 340 17.82 -17.77 11.24
C LYS A 340 17.23 -18.43 12.49
N THR A 341 18.04 -19.02 13.37
CA THR A 341 17.51 -19.39 14.68
C THR A 341 17.36 -18.11 15.50
N ASP A 342 16.17 -17.87 16.05
CA ASP A 342 15.84 -16.70 16.90
C ASP A 342 16.62 -16.65 18.23
N ARG A 343 17.48 -17.66 18.46
CA ARG A 343 18.48 -17.71 19.53
C ARG A 343 19.83 -17.21 19.00
N PRO A 344 20.47 -16.24 19.67
CA PRO A 344 21.80 -15.80 19.32
C PRO A 344 22.79 -16.90 19.68
N ILE A 345 22.98 -17.88 18.80
CA ILE A 345 24.12 -18.79 18.92
C ILE A 345 25.33 -18.01 18.40
N ALA A 346 25.97 -17.31 19.33
CA ALA A 346 27.15 -16.46 19.14
C ALA A 346 28.44 -17.24 18.80
N HIS A 347 28.34 -18.49 18.34
CA HIS A 347 29.52 -19.26 17.98
C HIS A 347 29.88 -18.99 16.52
N LYS A 348 31.14 -18.59 16.28
CA LYS A 348 31.79 -18.59 14.96
C LYS A 348 31.59 -19.98 14.31
N LEU A 349 31.38 -20.05 12.99
CA LEU A 349 31.31 -21.32 12.26
C LEU A 349 32.51 -22.19 12.68
N LYS A 350 32.26 -23.40 13.21
CA LYS A 350 33.31 -24.38 13.49
C LYS A 350 33.52 -25.20 12.23
N MET A 351 34.54 -24.83 11.45
CA MET A 351 34.96 -25.56 10.26
C MET A 351 36.41 -26.01 10.46
N THR A 352 36.67 -27.30 10.35
CA THR A 352 38.03 -27.85 10.43
C THR A 352 38.77 -27.63 9.11
N THR A 353 40.09 -27.77 9.12
CA THR A 353 40.92 -27.63 7.91
C THR A 353 40.59 -28.74 6.92
N GLU A 354 40.43 -29.96 7.42
CA GLU A 354 40.07 -31.16 6.65
C GLU A 354 38.72 -30.99 5.96
N ALA A 355 37.71 -30.43 6.67
CA ALA A 355 36.41 -30.14 6.07
C ALA A 355 36.48 -29.06 4.98
N ARG A 356 37.39 -28.09 5.13
CA ARG A 356 37.62 -27.06 4.12
C ARG A 356 38.31 -27.63 2.89
N GLU A 357 39.33 -28.45 3.08
CA GLU A 357 40.06 -29.13 2.00
C GLU A 357 39.12 -30.06 1.25
N PHE A 358 38.39 -30.91 1.97
CA PHE A 358 37.35 -31.75 1.39
C PHE A 358 36.38 -30.94 0.52
N LEU A 359 35.90 -29.77 0.96
CA LEU A 359 34.95 -28.97 0.17
C LEU A 359 35.55 -28.15 -0.98
N LEU A 360 36.85 -27.87 -1.01
CA LEU A 360 37.43 -26.87 -1.94
C LEU A 360 38.70 -27.32 -2.67
N GLU A 361 39.33 -28.44 -2.31
CA GLU A 361 40.62 -28.87 -2.86
C GLU A 361 40.61 -29.01 -4.38
N SER A 362 39.54 -29.56 -4.97
CA SER A 362 39.42 -29.68 -6.43
C SER A 362 38.98 -28.39 -7.14
N SER A 363 38.65 -27.33 -6.40
CA SER A 363 38.22 -26.03 -6.94
C SER A 363 38.80 -24.86 -6.11
N PRO A 364 40.13 -24.69 -6.07
CA PRO A 364 40.79 -23.75 -5.15
C PRO A 364 40.50 -22.28 -5.45
N SER A 365 40.09 -21.97 -6.69
CA SER A 365 39.70 -20.62 -7.12
C SER A 365 38.23 -20.29 -6.81
N ALA A 366 37.47 -21.21 -6.22
CA ALA A 366 36.06 -20.99 -5.89
C ALA A 366 35.90 -19.87 -4.84
N THR A 367 34.94 -18.98 -5.06
CA THR A 367 34.62 -17.93 -4.09
C THR A 367 33.91 -18.53 -2.89
N PHE A 368 34.54 -18.47 -1.71
CA PHE A 368 33.99 -18.96 -0.45
C PHE A 368 33.35 -17.82 0.35
N ILE A 369 32.03 -17.87 0.54
CA ILE A 369 31.24 -16.82 1.19
C ILE A 369 30.59 -17.40 2.45
N ILE A 370 30.74 -16.73 3.59
CA ILE A 370 29.95 -17.04 4.79
C ILE A 370 28.93 -15.92 4.96
N GLU A 371 27.64 -16.21 4.81
CA GLU A 371 26.60 -15.21 5.01
C GLU A 371 26.53 -14.81 6.50
N PRO A 372 26.55 -13.50 6.82
CA PRO A 372 26.48 -13.03 8.20
C PRO A 372 25.08 -13.22 8.80
N GLN A 373 25.02 -13.68 10.05
CA GLN A 373 23.75 -13.81 10.80
C GLN A 373 22.97 -12.49 10.82
N HIS A 374 21.73 -12.48 10.33
CA HIS A 374 20.84 -11.32 10.46
C HIS A 374 20.34 -11.15 11.90
N THR A 375 21.13 -10.45 12.74
CA THR A 375 20.78 -10.18 14.14
C THR A 375 19.47 -9.38 14.28
N LYS A 376 18.75 -9.58 15.40
CA LYS A 376 17.57 -8.76 15.76
C LYS A 376 17.88 -7.26 15.74
N ALA A 377 19.12 -6.87 16.08
CA ALA A 377 19.60 -5.50 16.00
C ALA A 377 19.63 -4.95 14.56
N MET A 378 20.08 -5.75 13.58
CA MET A 378 20.06 -5.35 12.17
C MET A 378 18.64 -5.29 11.58
N LYS A 379 17.73 -6.19 11.99
CA LYS A 379 16.31 -6.10 11.62
C LYS A 379 15.65 -4.85 12.20
N ALA A 380 15.91 -4.56 13.48
CA ALA A 380 15.44 -3.34 14.12
C ALA A 380 16.03 -2.08 13.46
N LYS A 381 17.30 -2.11 13.07
CA LYS A 381 17.95 -1.04 12.30
C LYS A 381 17.27 -0.83 10.94
N ARG A 382 17.06 -1.88 10.15
CA ARG A 382 16.34 -1.81 8.86
C ARG A 382 14.89 -1.34 9.03
N ALA A 383 14.18 -1.78 10.07
CA ALA A 383 12.82 -1.32 10.37
C ALA A 383 12.79 0.17 10.77
N ARG A 384 13.76 0.63 11.57
CA ARG A 384 13.93 2.05 11.90
C ARG A 384 14.28 2.87 10.67
N GLU A 385 15.16 2.38 9.80
CA GLU A 385 15.52 3.02 8.53
C GLU A 385 14.34 3.09 7.57
N LYS A 386 13.55 2.02 7.45
CA LYS A 386 12.32 2.00 6.63
C LYS A 386 11.27 2.97 7.18
N LYS A 387 11.06 3.00 8.50
CA LYS A 387 10.15 3.96 9.15
C LYS A 387 10.62 5.40 8.92
N ARG A 388 11.92 5.64 8.98
CA ARG A 388 12.54 6.95 8.74
C ARG A 388 12.43 7.38 7.28
N ALA A 389 12.68 6.48 6.33
CA ALA A 389 12.54 6.75 4.90
C ALA A 389 11.08 7.09 4.56
N LYS A 390 10.12 6.36 5.13
CA LYS A 390 8.70 6.69 5.00
C LYS A 390 8.39 8.08 5.55
N LEU A 391 8.86 8.40 6.76
CA LEU A 391 8.65 9.71 7.38
C LEU A 391 9.23 10.86 6.55
N LEU A 392 10.41 10.66 5.93
CA LEU A 392 11.02 11.65 5.04
C LEU A 392 10.19 11.85 3.76
N ALA A 393 9.70 10.76 3.16
CA ALA A 393 8.82 10.84 1.99
C ALA A 393 7.49 11.53 2.30
N ASP A 394 6.89 11.23 3.46
CA ASP A 394 5.65 11.87 3.93
C ASP A 394 5.85 13.38 4.15
N ILE A 395 6.98 13.80 4.75
CA ILE A 395 7.34 15.23 4.89
C ILE A 395 7.48 15.90 3.52
N GLU A 396 8.18 15.27 2.58
CA GLU A 396 8.43 15.85 1.26
C GLU A 396 7.13 15.98 0.43
N SER A 397 6.23 15.01 0.55
CA SER A 397 4.89 15.05 -0.05
C SER A 397 4.03 16.16 0.56
N ASP A 398 3.92 16.20 1.89
CA ASP A 398 3.10 17.21 2.57
C ASP A 398 3.64 18.64 2.36
N MET A 399 4.97 18.82 2.27
CA MET A 399 5.57 20.12 1.96
C MET A 399 5.19 20.60 0.57
N LYS A 400 5.22 19.71 -0.44
CA LYS A 400 4.75 20.06 -1.81
C LYS A 400 3.28 20.44 -1.81
N GLU A 401 2.44 19.69 -1.10
CA GLU A 401 1.02 20.02 -0.98
C GLU A 401 0.76 21.32 -0.22
N LEU A 402 1.56 21.61 0.81
CA LEU A 402 1.50 22.86 1.56
C LEU A 402 1.83 24.03 0.64
N GLN A 403 2.92 23.96 -0.13
CA GLN A 403 3.30 24.99 -1.09
C GLN A 403 2.21 25.22 -2.13
N ALA A 404 1.67 24.16 -2.74
CA ALA A 404 0.59 24.30 -3.71
C ALA A 404 -0.67 24.94 -3.10
N SER A 405 -0.95 24.65 -1.82
CA SER A 405 -2.08 25.26 -1.09
C SER A 405 -1.83 26.74 -0.79
N VAL A 406 -0.60 27.10 -0.41
CA VAL A 406 -0.18 28.49 -0.16
C VAL A 406 -0.23 29.31 -1.44
N GLU A 407 0.33 28.80 -2.54
CA GLU A 407 0.28 29.46 -3.86
C GLU A 407 -1.17 29.69 -4.32
N LYS A 408 -2.02 28.67 -4.21
CA LYS A 408 -3.44 28.77 -4.55
C LYS A 408 -4.15 29.83 -3.71
N GLU A 409 -3.97 29.81 -2.39
CA GLU A 409 -4.64 30.77 -1.50
C GLU A 409 -4.08 32.19 -1.64
N ASN A 410 -2.79 32.37 -1.92
CA ASN A 410 -2.22 33.69 -2.26
C ASN A 410 -2.89 34.30 -3.49
N MET A 411 -3.14 33.52 -4.54
CA MET A 411 -3.85 33.98 -5.73
C MET A 411 -5.29 34.38 -5.42
N LEU A 412 -6.01 33.56 -4.65
CA LEU A 412 -7.40 33.81 -4.27
C LEU A 412 -7.55 34.95 -3.26
N PHE A 413 -6.54 35.18 -2.41
CA PHE A 413 -6.58 36.20 -1.36
C PHE A 413 -6.75 37.61 -1.93
N VAL A 414 -6.04 37.93 -3.03
CA VAL A 414 -6.12 39.24 -3.68
C VAL A 414 -7.53 39.48 -4.23
N GLU A 415 -8.08 38.50 -4.95
CA GLU A 415 -9.43 38.57 -5.52
C GLU A 415 -10.50 38.70 -4.44
N ARG A 416 -10.41 37.89 -3.38
CA ARG A 416 -11.34 37.92 -2.24
C ARG A 416 -11.28 39.24 -1.49
N LYS A 417 -10.09 39.81 -1.30
CA LYS A 417 -9.92 41.11 -0.64
C LYS A 417 -10.55 42.24 -1.44
N GLN A 418 -10.37 42.25 -2.76
CA GLN A 418 -11.01 43.24 -3.64
C GLN A 418 -12.54 43.07 -3.64
N ALA A 419 -13.02 41.83 -3.69
CA ALA A 419 -14.44 41.51 -3.59
C ALA A 419 -15.04 41.98 -2.25
N LEU A 420 -14.34 41.76 -1.14
CA LEU A 420 -14.72 42.19 0.19
C LEU A 420 -14.89 43.71 0.27
N GLU A 421 -13.89 44.49 -0.15
CA GLU A 421 -13.97 45.95 -0.12
C GLU A 421 -15.10 46.49 -1.00
N SER A 422 -15.32 45.89 -2.16
CA SER A 422 -16.43 46.28 -3.05
C SER A 422 -17.80 46.02 -2.40
N ARG A 423 -17.95 44.89 -1.69
CA ARG A 423 -19.21 44.55 -0.98
C ARG A 423 -19.42 45.42 0.25
N LYS A 424 -18.37 45.73 1.01
CA LYS A 424 -18.43 46.69 2.13
C LYS A 424 -18.95 48.06 1.65
N ALA A 425 -18.40 48.58 0.56
CA ALA A 425 -18.85 49.84 -0.02
C ALA A 425 -20.31 49.79 -0.50
N ALA A 426 -20.72 48.69 -1.14
CA ALA A 426 -22.11 48.48 -1.54
C ALA A 426 -23.06 48.46 -0.34
N PHE A 427 -22.69 47.78 0.75
CA PHE A 427 -23.47 47.76 1.98
C PHE A 427 -23.64 49.15 2.60
N GLU A 428 -22.56 49.94 2.73
CA GLU A 428 -22.64 51.29 3.31
C GLU A 428 -23.57 52.20 2.48
N ASN A 429 -23.51 52.11 1.14
CA ASN A 429 -24.41 52.86 0.26
C ASN A 429 -25.88 52.46 0.45
N LEU A 430 -26.16 51.15 0.48
CA LEU A 430 -27.52 50.63 0.71
C LEU A 430 -28.06 51.00 2.11
N SER A 431 -27.21 50.94 3.14
CA SER A 431 -27.56 51.33 4.51
C SER A 431 -27.86 52.84 4.59
N ALA A 432 -27.05 53.69 3.93
CA ALA A 432 -27.29 55.12 3.87
C ALA A 432 -28.60 55.48 3.15
N GLU A 433 -28.88 54.83 2.01
CA GLU A 433 -30.13 55.02 1.25
C GLU A 433 -31.36 54.60 2.05
N LEU A 434 -31.27 53.45 2.73
CA LEU A 434 -32.34 52.96 3.61
C LEU A 434 -32.59 53.92 4.79
N LYS A 435 -31.52 54.45 5.41
CA LYS A 435 -31.62 55.45 6.50
C LYS A 435 -32.28 56.75 6.03
N LEU A 436 -31.95 57.23 4.83
CA LEU A 436 -32.54 58.44 4.25
C LEU A 436 -34.04 58.27 3.94
N LEU A 437 -34.42 57.15 3.32
CA LEU A 437 -35.82 56.83 3.00
C LEU A 437 -36.67 56.63 4.26
N THR A 438 -36.10 56.00 5.29
CA THR A 438 -36.78 55.81 6.58
C THR A 438 -37.04 57.14 7.30
N LYS A 439 -36.11 58.10 7.19
CA LYS A 439 -36.27 59.46 7.72
C LYS A 439 -37.34 60.26 6.96
N ASN A 440 -37.38 60.14 5.63
CA ASN A 440 -38.38 60.82 4.80
C ASN A 440 -39.79 60.25 4.98
N LYS A 441 -39.93 58.95 5.27
CA LYS A 441 -41.20 58.28 5.60
C LYS A 441 -41.90 58.90 6.82
N MET A 442 -41.16 59.48 7.77
CA MET A 442 -41.76 60.17 8.93
C MET A 442 -42.39 61.53 8.58
N ILE A 443 -42.24 62.02 7.34
CA ILE A 443 -42.57 63.40 6.94
C ILE A 443 -43.71 63.45 5.90
N GLN A 444 -44.12 62.33 5.29
CA GLN A 444 -45.00 62.29 4.10
C GLN A 444 -46.42 61.72 4.33
N SER A 445 -47.34 62.01 3.40
CA SER A 445 -48.77 61.66 3.46
C SER A 445 -49.09 60.21 3.03
N GLU A 446 -50.27 59.67 3.38
CA GLU A 446 -50.63 58.24 3.26
C GLU A 446 -50.39 57.56 1.89
N PRO A 447 -50.64 58.17 0.70
CA PRO A 447 -50.38 57.50 -0.58
C PRO A 447 -48.88 57.37 -0.93
N GLU A 448 -48.04 58.32 -0.50
CA GLU A 448 -46.58 58.28 -0.70
C GLU A 448 -45.90 57.24 0.22
N SER A 449 -46.51 56.99 1.39
CA SER A 449 -46.05 55.99 2.36
C SER A 449 -46.05 54.54 1.83
N TYR A 450 -47.01 54.19 0.95
CA TYR A 450 -47.08 52.85 0.35
C TYR A 450 -45.98 52.61 -0.69
N GLN A 451 -45.64 53.61 -1.52
CA GLN A 451 -44.52 53.50 -2.46
C GLN A 451 -43.17 53.42 -1.74
N ILE A 452 -42.99 54.19 -0.66
CA ILE A 452 -41.77 54.12 0.16
C ILE A 452 -41.61 52.74 0.82
N LYS A 453 -42.71 52.11 1.28
CA LYS A 453 -42.66 50.75 1.86
C LYS A 453 -42.09 49.72 0.87
N ASP A 454 -42.54 49.73 -0.38
CA ASP A 454 -42.07 48.78 -1.41
C ASP A 454 -40.58 48.98 -1.76
N VAL A 455 -40.15 50.25 -1.92
CA VAL A 455 -38.74 50.60 -2.15
C VAL A 455 -37.85 50.17 -0.96
N THR A 456 -38.30 50.40 0.28
CA THR A 456 -37.55 49.96 1.48
C THR A 456 -37.46 48.43 1.59
N ALA A 457 -38.48 47.68 1.16
CA ALA A 457 -38.45 46.22 1.12
C ALA A 457 -37.44 45.70 0.06
N GLY A 458 -37.37 46.39 -1.09
CA GLY A 458 -36.35 46.14 -2.12
C GLY A 458 -34.92 46.32 -1.60
N LEU A 459 -34.64 47.45 -0.95
CA LEU A 459 -33.31 47.73 -0.36
C LEU A 459 -32.93 46.71 0.73
N ARG A 460 -33.86 46.34 1.60
CA ARG A 460 -33.63 45.28 2.62
C ARG A 460 -33.32 43.91 1.99
N THR A 461 -33.86 43.62 0.81
CA THR A 461 -33.55 42.38 0.07
C THR A 461 -32.15 42.43 -0.52
N GLN A 462 -31.72 43.58 -1.07
CA GLN A 462 -30.36 43.78 -1.56
C GLN A 462 -29.32 43.71 -0.43
N ILE A 463 -29.63 44.25 0.75
CA ILE A 463 -28.77 44.15 1.94
C ILE A 463 -28.61 42.69 2.39
N ARG A 464 -29.69 41.90 2.40
CA ARG A 464 -29.62 40.46 2.69
C ARG A 464 -28.76 39.70 1.67
N ALA A 465 -28.88 40.03 0.38
CA ALA A 465 -28.03 39.44 -0.65
C ALA A 465 -26.54 39.79 -0.42
N CYS A 466 -26.23 41.05 -0.13
CA CYS A 466 -24.88 41.51 0.20
C CYS A 466 -24.31 40.80 1.44
N SER A 467 -25.12 40.57 2.48
CA SER A 467 -24.74 39.81 3.67
C SER A 467 -24.42 38.34 3.34
N GLY A 468 -25.22 37.70 2.50
CA GLY A 468 -24.98 36.33 2.03
C GLY A 468 -23.66 36.19 1.25
N GLU A 469 -23.33 37.17 0.41
CA GLU A 469 -22.06 37.20 -0.32
C GLU A 469 -20.85 37.39 0.62
N LEU A 470 -20.95 38.29 1.60
CA LEU A 470 -19.91 38.49 2.61
C LEU A 470 -19.67 37.21 3.43
N LYS A 471 -20.74 36.50 3.80
CA LYS A 471 -20.64 35.20 4.46
C LYS A 471 -19.95 34.16 3.59
N GLY A 472 -20.27 34.11 2.29
CA GLY A 472 -19.59 33.22 1.34
C GLY A 472 -18.08 33.50 1.24
N LEU A 473 -17.66 34.77 1.25
CA LEU A 473 -16.24 35.14 1.27
C LEU A 473 -15.55 34.72 2.58
N PHE A 474 -16.24 34.86 3.71
CA PHE A 474 -15.75 34.40 5.02
C PHE A 474 -15.54 32.88 5.04
N ASP A 475 -16.53 32.11 4.61
CA ASP A 475 -16.46 30.65 4.64
C ASP A 475 -15.29 30.14 3.78
N GLN A 476 -15.12 30.72 2.59
CA GLN A 476 -14.02 30.37 1.68
C GLN A 476 -12.63 30.73 2.25
N ALA A 477 -12.48 31.90 2.87
CA ALA A 477 -11.20 32.31 3.48
C ALA A 477 -10.87 31.44 4.71
N ASN A 478 -11.87 31.09 5.52
CA ASN A 478 -11.73 30.23 6.68
C ASN A 478 -11.36 28.79 6.28
N GLU A 479 -11.98 28.23 5.25
CA GLU A 479 -11.62 26.91 4.72
C GLU A 479 -10.17 26.86 4.24
N GLY A 480 -9.72 27.90 3.51
CA GLY A 480 -8.33 28.06 3.08
C GLY A 480 -7.34 28.08 4.25
N SER A 481 -7.63 28.92 5.26
CA SER A 481 -6.81 29.03 6.49
C SER A 481 -6.68 27.68 7.22
N ILE A 482 -7.80 26.98 7.42
CA ILE A 482 -7.85 25.67 8.09
C ILE A 482 -7.06 24.62 7.31
N ALA A 483 -7.15 24.60 5.98
CA ALA A 483 -6.46 23.65 5.14
C ALA A 483 -4.92 23.79 5.26
N ILE A 484 -4.40 25.01 5.16
CA ILE A 484 -2.98 25.33 5.31
C ILE A 484 -2.50 24.99 6.74
N PHE A 485 -3.26 25.39 7.76
CA PHE A 485 -2.94 25.10 9.16
C PHE A 485 -2.82 23.60 9.44
N ARG A 486 -3.75 22.78 8.93
CA ARG A 486 -3.75 21.32 9.12
C ARG A 486 -2.50 20.67 8.51
N LYS A 487 -2.12 21.05 7.29
CA LYS A 487 -0.92 20.55 6.60
C LYS A 487 0.34 20.95 7.36
N LYS A 488 0.47 22.23 7.72
CA LYS A 488 1.58 22.74 8.53
C LYS A 488 1.73 22.01 9.87
N LYS A 489 0.61 21.76 10.57
CA LYS A 489 0.61 21.01 11.85
C LYS A 489 1.09 19.57 11.67
N ARG A 490 0.72 18.92 10.58
CA ARG A 490 1.14 17.55 10.25
C ARG A 490 2.65 17.46 9.99
N ILE A 491 3.19 18.38 9.21
CA ILE A 491 4.64 18.51 8.98
C ILE A 491 5.39 18.71 10.31
N LYS A 492 4.90 19.61 11.18
CA LYS A 492 5.49 19.82 12.52
C LYS A 492 5.47 18.55 13.39
N LEU A 493 4.46 17.68 13.25
CA LEU A 493 4.40 16.39 13.94
C LEU A 493 5.45 15.42 13.40
N TYR A 494 5.61 15.34 12.08
CA TYR A 494 6.63 14.48 11.47
C TYR A 494 8.05 14.91 11.83
N LEU A 495 8.32 16.22 11.86
CA LEU A 495 9.61 16.76 12.29
C LEU A 495 9.91 16.42 13.76
N LYS A 496 8.89 16.26 14.63
CA LYS A 496 9.04 15.81 16.03
C LYS A 496 9.57 14.39 16.16
N ASP A 497 9.22 13.52 15.22
CA ASP A 497 9.60 12.11 15.23
C ASP A 497 11.00 11.85 14.63
N LEU A 498 11.68 12.89 14.11
CA LEU A 498 13.01 12.80 13.54
C LEU A 498 14.13 13.06 14.58
N PRO A 499 15.30 12.42 14.43
CA PRO A 499 16.47 12.71 15.25
C PRO A 499 16.99 14.13 15.05
N LYS A 500 17.50 14.74 16.14
CA LYS A 500 17.85 16.17 16.27
C LYS A 500 18.61 16.76 15.06
N LEU A 501 19.67 16.10 14.60
CA LEU A 501 20.51 16.63 13.51
C LEU A 501 19.77 16.70 12.16
N GLN A 502 18.93 15.72 11.84
CA GLN A 502 18.16 15.73 10.59
C GLN A 502 16.99 16.69 10.65
N ARG A 503 16.35 16.74 11.81
CA ARG A 503 15.28 17.70 12.08
C ARG A 503 15.76 19.12 11.86
N ALA A 504 16.89 19.51 12.44
CA ALA A 504 17.47 20.84 12.27
C ALA A 504 17.72 21.18 10.79
N LYS A 505 18.29 20.24 10.02
CA LYS A 505 18.51 20.43 8.57
C LYS A 505 17.22 20.64 7.77
N LEU A 506 16.15 19.91 8.11
CA LEU A 506 14.86 20.06 7.41
C LEU A 506 14.09 21.30 7.87
N GLU A 507 14.16 21.65 9.15
CA GLU A 507 13.60 22.89 9.68
C GLU A 507 14.28 24.12 9.05
N GLU A 508 15.60 24.07 8.85
CA GLU A 508 16.35 25.10 8.11
C GLU A 508 15.92 25.16 6.64
N ARG A 509 15.89 24.01 5.94
CA ARG A 509 15.51 23.91 4.52
C ARG A 509 14.11 24.47 4.23
N TYR A 510 13.16 24.22 5.13
CA TYR A 510 11.74 24.57 4.94
C TYR A 510 11.29 25.79 5.76
N SER A 511 12.23 26.47 6.44
CA SER A 511 11.95 27.63 7.29
C SER A 511 11.11 28.68 6.58
N HIS A 512 11.56 29.14 5.41
CA HIS A 512 10.88 30.15 4.60
C HIS A 512 9.44 29.75 4.24
N GLN A 513 9.23 28.53 3.74
CA GLN A 513 7.91 28.05 3.31
C GLN A 513 6.94 27.91 4.49
N LEU A 514 7.45 27.50 5.65
CA LEU A 514 6.64 27.41 6.87
C LEU A 514 6.31 28.79 7.43
N GLU A 515 7.21 29.77 7.30
CA GLU A 515 6.98 31.16 7.71
C GLU A 515 5.96 31.84 6.80
N GLU A 516 6.11 31.70 5.48
CA GLU A 516 5.15 32.17 4.47
C GLU A 516 3.74 31.59 4.70
N ALA A 517 3.65 30.31 5.06
CA ALA A 517 2.37 29.72 5.44
C ALA A 517 1.78 30.34 6.74
N GLU A 518 2.61 30.75 7.72
CA GLU A 518 2.12 31.42 8.94
C GLU A 518 1.59 32.82 8.66
N THR A 519 2.31 33.59 7.84
CA THR A 519 1.93 34.96 7.50
C THR A 519 0.63 34.98 6.70
N LEU A 520 0.45 34.02 5.79
CA LEU A 520 -0.80 33.86 5.06
C LEU A 520 -1.97 33.45 5.96
N ILE A 521 -1.78 32.48 6.87
CA ILE A 521 -2.79 32.13 7.88
C ILE A 521 -3.20 33.36 8.69
N SER A 522 -2.23 34.13 9.18
CA SER A 522 -2.50 35.35 9.96
C SER A 522 -3.29 36.40 9.16
N SER A 523 -2.99 36.53 7.86
CA SER A 523 -3.68 37.46 6.96
C SER A 523 -5.12 37.02 6.65
N LEU A 524 -5.33 35.72 6.45
CA LEU A 524 -6.66 35.13 6.26
C LEU A 524 -7.51 35.28 7.53
N ASP A 525 -6.94 34.98 8.69
CA ASP A 525 -7.62 35.11 9.98
C ASP A 525 -8.02 36.57 10.26
N SER A 526 -7.14 37.54 9.94
CA SER A 526 -7.46 38.97 10.03
C SER A 526 -8.61 39.36 9.09
N THR A 527 -8.66 38.79 7.89
CA THR A 527 -9.75 39.04 6.93
C THR A 527 -11.07 38.48 7.45
N CYS A 528 -11.04 37.26 8.00
CA CYS A 528 -12.20 36.65 8.65
C CYS A 528 -12.73 37.49 9.82
N GLN A 529 -11.84 38.05 10.65
CA GLN A 529 -12.23 38.95 11.73
C GLN A 529 -12.92 40.22 11.20
N ASP A 530 -12.37 40.84 10.17
CA ASP A 530 -12.93 42.04 9.53
C ASP A 530 -14.32 41.77 8.93
N VAL A 531 -14.48 40.67 8.17
CA VAL A 531 -15.81 40.28 7.64
C VAL A 531 -16.81 40.04 8.76
N ASN A 532 -16.40 39.35 9.84
CA ASN A 532 -17.26 39.07 10.97
C ASN A 532 -17.74 40.35 11.68
N THR A 533 -16.87 41.35 11.83
CA THR A 533 -17.27 42.67 12.35
C THR A 533 -18.33 43.34 11.49
N TYR A 534 -18.22 43.27 10.16
CA TYR A 534 -19.23 43.80 9.25
C TYR A 534 -20.55 43.01 9.28
N LEU A 535 -20.50 41.68 9.37
CA LEU A 535 -21.71 40.86 9.52
C LEU A 535 -22.46 41.20 10.81
N ILE A 536 -21.76 41.43 11.92
CA ILE A 536 -22.36 41.91 13.18
C ILE A 536 -22.99 43.29 13.00
N LYS A 537 -22.31 44.24 12.35
CA LYS A 537 -22.87 45.57 12.06
C LYS A 537 -24.17 45.49 11.24
N ILE A 538 -24.22 44.62 10.22
CA ILE A 538 -25.42 44.37 9.42
C ILE A 538 -26.57 43.85 10.29
N MET A 539 -26.28 42.93 11.21
CA MET A 539 -27.27 42.37 12.13
C MET A 539 -27.81 43.45 13.08
N GLU A 540 -26.94 44.30 13.63
CA GLU A 540 -27.30 45.36 14.59
C GLU A 540 -28.08 46.51 13.94
N GLU A 541 -27.77 46.90 12.71
CA GLU A 541 -28.45 48.01 12.03
C GLU A 541 -29.85 47.64 11.49
N HIS A 542 -30.18 46.35 11.37
CA HIS A 542 -31.40 45.87 10.69
C HIS A 542 -32.20 44.85 11.52
N VAL A 543 -32.18 45.00 12.85
CA VAL A 543 -32.82 44.11 13.85
C VAL A 543 -34.35 44.00 13.72
N GLU A 544 -35.04 44.99 13.13
CA GLU A 544 -36.50 45.12 13.28
C GLU A 544 -37.40 44.12 12.52
N ASP A 545 -36.87 43.13 11.78
CA ASP A 545 -37.76 42.28 10.95
C ASP A 545 -37.34 40.80 10.76
N ASN A 546 -36.61 40.16 11.69
CA ASN A 546 -36.15 38.78 11.43
C ASN A 546 -36.23 37.83 12.65
N SER A 547 -37.42 37.31 12.95
CA SER A 547 -37.59 36.16 13.85
C SER A 547 -37.53 34.80 13.17
N GLU A 548 -37.38 34.70 11.84
CA GLU A 548 -37.52 33.38 11.16
C GLU A 548 -36.34 32.91 10.30
N ASN A 549 -35.26 33.66 10.05
CA ASN A 549 -34.20 33.16 9.12
C ASN A 549 -32.73 33.39 9.52
N PHE A 550 -32.41 33.73 10.77
CA PHE A 550 -31.01 33.90 11.23
C PHE A 550 -30.43 32.73 12.06
N SER A 551 -31.11 31.58 12.10
CA SER A 551 -30.56 30.35 12.68
C SER A 551 -29.23 29.90 12.05
N THR A 552 -28.86 30.42 10.87
CA THR A 552 -27.57 30.16 10.21
C THR A 552 -26.46 31.17 10.54
N LEU A 553 -26.74 32.28 11.26
CA LEU A 553 -25.69 33.20 11.76
C LEU A 553 -25.28 32.91 13.22
N GLN A 554 -26.14 32.26 14.01
CA GLN A 554 -25.74 31.71 15.32
C GLN A 554 -24.62 30.66 15.19
N ASP A 555 -24.53 29.97 14.05
CA ASP A 555 -23.46 29.01 13.75
C ASP A 555 -22.09 29.66 13.46
N VAL A 556 -22.03 30.95 13.09
CA VAL A 556 -20.76 31.65 12.82
C VAL A 556 -19.93 31.81 14.10
N SER A 557 -20.59 31.87 15.27
CA SER A 557 -19.93 31.85 16.58
C SER A 557 -19.40 30.46 16.99
N SER A 558 -19.74 29.39 16.28
CA SER A 558 -19.38 28.00 16.63
C SER A 558 -18.10 27.49 15.94
N HIS A 559 -17.66 28.17 14.87
CA HIS A 559 -16.41 27.86 14.18
C HIS A 559 -15.21 28.47 14.93
N LYS A 560 -14.63 27.70 15.85
CA LYS A 560 -13.41 28.08 16.58
C LYS A 560 -12.26 28.41 15.62
N LEU A 561 -11.77 29.65 15.67
CA LEU A 561 -10.47 30.07 15.12
C LEU A 561 -9.32 29.21 15.67
N PRO A 562 -8.23 28.99 14.90
CA PRO A 562 -7.05 28.29 15.37
C PRO A 562 -6.44 28.95 16.64
N PRO A 563 -5.80 28.20 17.56
CA PRO A 563 -5.45 28.70 18.90
C PRO A 563 -4.35 29.77 19.00
N ALA A 564 -3.87 30.35 17.89
CA ALA A 564 -2.70 31.24 17.90
C ALA A 564 -3.01 32.74 18.03
N SER A 565 -4.28 33.16 18.02
CA SER A 565 -4.66 34.57 18.01
C SER A 565 -5.98 34.87 18.72
N GLN A 566 -6.24 34.25 19.87
CA GLN A 566 -7.29 34.74 20.77
C GLN A 566 -6.80 36.01 21.49
N PRO A 567 -7.50 37.16 21.38
CA PRO A 567 -7.17 38.33 22.18
C PRO A 567 -7.50 38.03 23.65
N LYS A 568 -6.57 38.34 24.56
CA LYS A 568 -6.87 38.37 26.00
C LYS A 568 -7.77 39.57 26.27
N PHE A 569 -9.09 39.39 26.21
CA PHE A 569 -10.04 40.38 26.70
C PHE A 569 -10.25 40.20 28.22
N SER A 570 -10.10 41.31 28.94
CA SER A 570 -10.33 41.44 30.38
C SER A 570 -11.77 41.07 30.75
N SER A 571 -11.93 40.43 31.92
CA SER A 571 -13.09 39.69 32.43
C SER A 571 -14.39 40.49 32.69
N ALA A 572 -14.66 41.60 31.99
CA ALA A 572 -15.86 42.40 32.20
C ALA A 572 -16.91 42.31 31.08
N ALA A 573 -16.62 41.69 29.93
CA ALA A 573 -17.55 41.62 28.79
C ALA A 573 -18.32 40.29 28.63
N ILE A 574 -18.18 39.34 29.57
CA ILE A 574 -18.75 37.98 29.44
C ILE A 574 -20.20 37.86 29.98
N LEU A 575 -20.76 38.91 30.58
CA LEU A 575 -21.99 38.77 31.37
C LEU A 575 -23.34 38.89 30.64
N LEU A 576 -23.39 38.88 29.30
CA LEU A 576 -24.67 38.87 28.57
C LEU A 576 -25.01 37.60 27.77
N ASN A 577 -24.15 36.58 27.72
CA ASN A 577 -24.38 35.41 26.85
C ASN A 577 -24.66 34.06 27.56
N PHE A 578 -24.99 34.04 28.86
CA PHE A 578 -25.20 32.78 29.61
C PHE A 578 -26.62 32.49 30.13
N LYS A 579 -27.67 33.09 29.55
CA LYS A 579 -29.06 32.75 29.89
C LYS A 579 -29.87 32.31 28.66
N MET A 580 -29.52 31.17 28.06
CA MET A 580 -30.47 30.32 27.34
C MET A 580 -29.85 28.95 27.00
N LEU A 581 -29.50 28.18 28.03
CA LEU A 581 -29.26 26.73 27.89
C LEU A 581 -30.02 26.03 29.01
N ASN A 582 -31.32 25.85 28.79
CA ASN A 582 -32.13 24.93 29.57
C ASN A 582 -32.99 24.09 28.61
N VAL A 583 -32.70 22.79 28.62
CA VAL A 583 -33.64 21.66 28.50
C VAL A 583 -33.93 21.06 27.10
N ARG A 584 -33.51 19.78 27.01
CA ARG A 584 -34.07 18.59 26.31
C ARG A 584 -33.75 18.32 24.84
N LEU A 585 -32.90 17.29 24.64
CA LEU A 585 -33.23 16.18 23.75
C LEU A 585 -32.99 14.84 24.47
N THR A 586 -34.02 14.01 24.45
CA THR A 586 -34.16 12.67 25.06
C THR A 586 -34.38 11.63 23.95
N TYR A 587 -33.58 10.54 24.00
CA TYR A 587 -33.74 9.17 23.41
C TYR A 587 -33.54 8.92 21.88
N PRO A 588 -33.22 7.67 21.44
CA PRO A 588 -32.21 6.66 21.88
C PRO A 588 -31.38 6.01 20.72
N PRO A 589 -30.34 5.18 21.00
CA PRO A 589 -29.71 4.26 20.03
C PRO A 589 -30.21 2.79 20.17
N PRO A 590 -29.87 1.87 19.23
CA PRO A 590 -30.64 0.66 18.94
C PRO A 590 -30.35 -0.53 19.87
N ARG A 591 -31.36 -1.41 19.99
CA ARG A 591 -31.33 -2.69 20.72
C ARG A 591 -30.39 -3.70 20.06
N VAL A 592 -29.44 -4.24 20.84
CA VAL A 592 -28.90 -5.60 20.65
C VAL A 592 -29.18 -6.36 21.94
N SER A 593 -29.92 -7.44 21.79
CA SER A 593 -30.40 -8.34 22.83
C SER A 593 -29.25 -9.17 23.40
N ILE A 594 -29.00 -9.08 24.71
CA ILE A 594 -28.21 -10.05 25.45
C ILE A 594 -29.19 -10.90 26.26
N LEU A 595 -29.25 -12.19 25.93
CA LEU A 595 -29.89 -13.23 26.74
C LEU A 595 -29.08 -13.40 28.03
N CYS A 596 -29.69 -13.05 29.17
CA CYS A 596 -29.21 -13.48 30.49
C CYS A 596 -29.68 -14.91 30.77
N HIS A 597 -28.75 -15.83 30.96
CA HIS A 597 -28.97 -17.05 31.76
C HIS A 597 -28.22 -16.88 33.08
N LYS A 598 -28.95 -16.97 34.20
CA LYS A 598 -28.37 -17.23 35.54
C LYS A 598 -27.82 -18.67 35.55
N PRO A 599 -26.81 -18.96 36.39
CA PRO A 599 -27.13 -19.65 37.64
C PRO A 599 -26.34 -19.18 38.87
N GLU A 600 -26.83 -19.66 40.01
CA GLU A 600 -26.51 -19.42 41.42
C GLU A 600 -25.14 -19.98 41.93
N PRO A 601 -24.76 -19.71 43.19
CA PRO A 601 -23.37 -19.75 43.67
C PRO A 601 -23.01 -21.01 44.49
N SER A 602 -21.73 -21.40 44.50
CA SER A 602 -21.16 -22.14 45.64
C SER A 602 -19.61 -22.19 45.63
N THR A 603 -19.06 -21.90 46.82
CA THR A 603 -17.83 -22.43 47.45
C THR A 603 -16.42 -22.02 46.98
N HIS A 604 -15.78 -21.21 47.86
CA HIS A 604 -14.36 -21.00 48.22
C HIS A 604 -13.34 -22.16 48.01
N PRO A 605 -12.02 -21.97 48.29
CA PRO A 605 -11.08 -20.86 48.00
C PRO A 605 -9.66 -21.34 47.56
N GLY A 606 -8.76 -20.42 47.17
CA GLY A 606 -7.33 -20.59 47.49
C GLY A 606 -6.28 -20.24 46.41
N LEU A 607 -5.19 -19.61 46.89
CA LEU A 607 -3.89 -19.29 46.27
C LEU A 607 -3.80 -17.96 45.50
N LEU A 608 -3.55 -16.81 46.16
CA LEU A 608 -2.30 -16.24 46.75
C LEU A 608 -1.19 -15.85 45.73
N MET A 609 -0.83 -14.56 45.82
CA MET A 609 0.50 -13.93 45.63
C MET A 609 1.00 -13.63 44.21
N ILE A 610 1.67 -12.51 43.91
CA ILE A 610 2.20 -11.40 44.73
C ILE A 610 2.35 -10.15 43.83
N VAL A 611 2.06 -9.00 44.43
CA VAL A 611 2.35 -7.64 43.93
C VAL A 611 3.83 -7.34 44.11
N LYS A 612 4.51 -6.80 43.09
CA LYS A 612 5.74 -6.03 43.30
C LYS A 612 5.56 -4.60 42.82
N THR A 613 5.56 -3.73 43.83
CA THR A 613 5.70 -2.28 43.83
C THR A 613 7.03 -1.82 43.23
N ASN A 614 7.02 -0.60 42.69
CA ASN A 614 8.06 0.38 43.00
C ASN A 614 7.52 1.80 42.79
N TRP A 615 7.37 2.49 43.91
CA TRP A 615 7.14 3.92 44.11
C TRP A 615 8.38 4.47 44.81
N VAL A 616 8.95 5.57 44.34
CA VAL A 616 9.61 6.64 45.13
C VAL A 616 9.58 7.88 44.21
N HIS A 617 8.66 8.85 44.44
CA HIS A 617 8.80 10.05 45.30
C HIS A 617 9.87 11.05 44.82
N ALA A 618 9.78 12.37 44.95
CA ALA A 618 8.77 13.38 45.29
C ALA A 618 9.55 14.69 45.49
N ARG A 619 8.95 15.87 45.26
CA ARG A 619 8.89 17.04 46.18
C ARG A 619 8.51 18.34 45.44
N TYR A 620 7.33 18.91 45.71
CA TYR A 620 6.91 19.90 46.76
C TYR A 620 6.89 21.33 46.14
N HIS A 621 5.70 21.96 46.01
CA HIS A 621 5.06 22.98 46.90
C HIS A 621 5.69 24.38 46.74
N GLU A 622 4.93 25.36 46.21
CA GLU A 622 4.20 26.44 46.93
C GLU A 622 5.16 27.55 47.41
N GLU A 623 4.94 28.86 47.34
CA GLU A 623 3.76 29.74 47.34
C GLU A 623 4.07 31.05 46.57
N GLY A 624 3.04 31.85 46.25
CA GLY A 624 3.15 33.24 45.80
C GLY A 624 2.05 33.67 44.86
#